data_AF-A0A2G6HWW2-F1
#
_entry.id   AF-A0A2G6HWW2-F1
#
_cell.length_a   1.000
_cell.length_b   1.000
_cell.length_c   1.000
_cell.angle_alpha   90.00
_cell.angle_beta   90.00
_cell.angle_gamma   90.00
#
_symmetry.space_group_name_H-M   'P 1'
#
loop_
_entity.id
_entity.type
_entity.pdbx_description
1 polymer ?
#
loop_
_entity_poly.entity_id
_entity_poly.type
_entity_poly.pdbx_seq_one_letter_code
_entity_poly.pdbx_strand_id
1 'polypeptide(L)'
;MDSLIPLCHPLMLNKISVDFEFVDEECRVDIFATVGLNGKTGVEMEALTAVSVAGLTIYDMCKAVDKSMVIGDIKLLKKSGGKSGTYIRAE
;
A
#
# COMPACT_ATOMS: atom_id res chain seq x y z
N MET A 1 -2.65 10.01 -8.18
CA MET A 1 -1.83 8.87 -8.65
C MET A 1 -0.96 9.29 -9.81
N ASP A 2 -1.54 9.96 -10.81
CA ASP A 2 -0.89 10.38 -12.06
C ASP A 2 0.31 11.31 -11.89
N SER A 3 0.46 11.97 -10.74
CA SER A 3 1.64 12.78 -10.40
C SER A 3 2.84 11.96 -9.88
N LEU A 4 2.64 10.67 -9.57
CA LEU A 4 3.66 9.78 -9.00
C LEU A 4 3.94 8.57 -9.89
N ILE A 5 2.93 8.03 -10.58
CA ILE A 5 3.10 6.87 -11.48
C ILE A 5 2.77 7.30 -12.92
N PRO A 6 3.76 7.35 -13.84
CA PRO A 6 3.62 7.93 -15.17
C PRO A 6 2.54 7.31 -16.08
N LEU A 7 2.10 6.07 -15.79
CA LEU A 7 1.11 5.33 -16.59
C LEU A 7 -0.18 5.00 -15.82
N CYS A 8 -0.36 5.53 -14.60
CA CYS A 8 -1.64 5.44 -13.92
C CYS A 8 -2.64 6.38 -14.59
N HIS A 9 -3.89 5.94 -14.64
CA HIS A 9 -5.00 6.77 -15.11
C HIS A 9 -5.69 7.39 -13.88
N PRO A 10 -6.30 8.57 -14.01
CA PRO A 10 -7.06 9.15 -12.92
C PRO A 10 -8.32 8.30 -12.67
N LEU A 11 -8.39 7.68 -11.50
CA LEU A 11 -9.52 6.86 -11.07
C LEU A 11 -10.23 7.53 -9.88
N MET A 12 -11.56 7.65 -9.96
CA MET A 12 -12.38 8.12 -8.84
C MET A 12 -12.53 6.98 -7.82
N LEU A 13 -11.63 6.93 -6.84
CA LEU A 13 -11.63 5.89 -5.81
C LEU A 13 -12.90 5.96 -4.95
N ASN A 14 -13.50 4.81 -4.69
CA ASN A 14 -14.72 4.70 -3.88
C ASN A 14 -14.41 4.38 -2.42
N LYS A 15 -13.27 3.74 -2.16
CA LYS A 15 -12.83 3.35 -0.83
C LYS A 15 -11.31 3.38 -0.75
N ILE A 16 -10.81 3.94 0.33
CA ILE A 16 -9.42 3.83 0.76
C ILE A 16 -9.39 3.63 2.27
N SER A 17 -8.68 2.62 2.74
CA SER A 17 -8.28 2.47 4.15
C SER A 17 -6.79 2.21 4.23
N VAL A 18 -6.16 2.76 5.27
CA VAL A 18 -4.79 2.46 5.65
C VAL A 18 -4.82 2.12 7.13
N ASP A 19 -4.32 0.94 7.46
CA ASP A 19 -4.36 0.33 8.78
C ASP A 19 -2.92 -0.02 9.20
N PHE A 20 -2.64 0.04 10.51
CA PHE A 20 -1.31 -0.16 11.07
C PHE A 20 -1.36 -1.20 12.19
N GLU A 21 -0.36 -2.08 12.22
CA GLU A 21 -0.16 -3.05 13.29
C GLU A 21 1.27 -2.92 13.83
N PHE A 22 1.41 -2.80 15.15
CA PHE A 22 2.70 -2.66 15.82
C PHE A 22 3.13 -4.04 16.32
N VAL A 23 4.27 -4.52 15.83
CA VAL A 23 4.87 -5.81 16.21
C VAL A 23 6.10 -5.50 17.05
N ASP A 24 5.85 -5.22 18.33
CA ASP A 24 6.87 -4.73 19.27
C ASP A 24 8.01 -5.74 19.46
N GLU A 25 7.72 -7.05 19.44
CA GLU A 25 8.76 -8.08 19.59
C GLU A 25 9.76 -8.09 18.43
N GLU A 26 9.35 -7.62 17.25
CA GLU A 26 10.17 -7.56 16.04
C GLU A 26 10.62 -6.13 15.69
N CYS A 27 10.29 -5.14 16.52
CA CYS A 27 10.50 -3.71 16.25
C CYS A 27 10.00 -3.29 14.86
N ARG A 28 8.83 -3.81 14.45
CA ARG A 28 8.25 -3.60 13.10
C ARG A 28 6.88 -2.94 13.18
N VAL A 29 6.58 -2.14 12.17
CA VAL A 29 5.21 -1.64 11.91
C VAL A 29 4.74 -2.22 10.58
N ASP A 30 3.69 -3.04 10.64
CA ASP A 30 3.02 -3.56 9.45
C ASP A 30 1.97 -2.56 8.97
N ILE A 31 2.02 -2.24 7.67
CA ILE A 31 1.13 -1.27 7.03
C ILE A 31 0.27 -1.98 6.01
N PHE A 32 -1.04 -1.88 6.18
CA PHE A 32 -2.02 -2.48 5.29
C PHE A 32 -2.80 -1.37 4.58
N ALA A 33 -3.02 -1.51 3.28
CA ALA A 33 -3.91 -0.62 2.54
C ALA A 33 -4.95 -1.42 1.74
N THR A 34 -6.20 -1.00 1.86
CA THR A 34 -7.30 -1.53 1.04
C THR A 34 -7.88 -0.42 0.18
N VAL A 35 -7.80 -0.57 -1.14
CA VAL A 35 -8.36 0.38 -2.11
C VAL A 35 -9.46 -0.31 -2.91
N GLY A 36 -10.55 0.41 -3.17
CA GLY A 36 -11.70 -0.06 -3.91
C GLY A 36 -12.18 0.95 -4.94
N LEU A 37 -12.59 0.44 -6.11
CA LEU A 37 -13.08 1.23 -7.23
C LEU A 37 -14.15 0.45 -8.00
N ASN A 38 -15.21 1.14 -8.41
CA ASN A 38 -16.16 0.63 -9.39
C ASN A 38 -15.74 1.13 -10.79
N GLY A 39 -14.79 0.43 -11.40
CA GLY A 39 -14.15 0.86 -12.64
C GLY A 39 -13.67 -0.31 -13.50
N LYS A 40 -13.15 0.03 -14.69
CA LYS A 40 -12.65 -0.98 -15.65
C LYS A 40 -11.21 -1.42 -15.39
N THR A 41 -10.48 -0.68 -14.56
CA THR A 41 -9.08 -0.91 -14.21
C THR A 41 -8.99 -1.35 -12.75
N GLY A 42 -8.01 -2.20 -12.44
CA GLY A 42 -7.69 -2.53 -11.06
C GLY A 42 -7.07 -1.36 -10.31
N VAL A 43 -6.93 -1.53 -8.99
CA VAL A 43 -6.39 -0.51 -8.06
C VAL A 43 -5.18 -1.03 -7.27
N GLU A 44 -4.46 -1.98 -7.85
CA GLU A 44 -3.28 -2.60 -7.22
C GLU A 44 -2.21 -1.54 -6.92
N MET A 45 -1.98 -0.64 -7.87
CA MET A 45 -0.95 0.38 -7.73
C MET A 45 -1.30 1.38 -6.63
N GLU A 46 -2.57 1.76 -6.52
CA GLU A 46 -3.10 2.66 -5.48
C GLU A 46 -2.88 2.08 -4.09
N ALA A 47 -3.13 0.79 -3.91
CA ALA A 47 -2.87 0.11 -2.64
C ALA A 47 -1.37 0.06 -2.32
N LEU A 48 -0.52 -0.33 -3.29
CA LEU A 48 0.94 -0.39 -3.10
C LEU A 48 1.55 0.98 -2.84
N THR A 49 1.04 2.01 -3.49
CA THR A 49 1.51 3.38 -3.29
C THR A 49 1.08 3.92 -1.93
N ALA A 50 -0.14 3.61 -1.48
CA ALA A 50 -0.61 4.02 -0.16
C ALA A 50 0.30 3.49 0.96
N VAL A 51 0.64 2.18 0.95
CA VAL A 51 1.57 1.62 1.95
C VAL A 51 2.98 2.19 1.82
N SER A 52 3.46 2.43 0.59
CA SER A 52 4.80 2.99 0.36
C SER A 52 4.92 4.41 0.92
N VAL A 53 3.94 5.27 0.64
CA VAL A 53 3.93 6.66 1.12
C VAL A 53 3.72 6.71 2.63
N ALA A 54 2.89 5.84 3.19
CA ALA A 54 2.75 5.70 4.64
C ALA A 54 4.08 5.29 5.31
N GLY A 55 4.80 4.31 4.74
CA GLY A 55 6.12 3.92 5.22
C GLY A 55 7.14 5.06 5.15
N LEU A 56 7.16 5.80 4.04
CA LEU A 56 8.01 7.00 3.89
C LEU A 56 7.66 8.09 4.92
N THR A 57 6.38 8.24 5.26
CA THR A 57 5.92 9.21 6.27
C THR A 57 6.41 8.81 7.66
N ILE A 58 6.30 7.53 8.03
CA ILE A 58 6.83 7.02 9.30
C ILE A 58 8.35 7.21 9.36
N TYR A 59 9.07 6.88 8.28
CA TYR A 59 10.50 7.13 8.23
C TYR A 59 10.82 8.61 8.44
N ASP A 60 10.11 9.52 7.77
CA ASP A 60 10.32 10.95 7.92
C ASP A 60 10.11 11.44 9.36
N MET A 61 9.10 10.92 10.06
CA MET A 61 8.81 11.27 11.45
C MET A 61 9.86 10.71 12.43
N CYS A 62 10.41 9.52 12.16
CA CYS A 62 11.27 8.80 13.10
C CYS A 62 12.78 8.89 12.77
N LYS A 63 13.18 9.37 11.59
CA LYS A 63 14.59 9.41 11.12
C LYS A 63 15.54 10.20 12.02
N ALA A 64 15.02 11.08 12.87
CA ALA A 64 15.84 11.81 13.84
C ALA A 64 16.31 10.91 14.99
N VAL A 65 15.53 9.87 15.32
CA VAL A 65 15.81 8.90 16.38
C VAL A 65 16.66 7.77 15.83
N ASP A 66 16.25 7.18 14.70
CA ASP A 66 16.98 6.09 14.06
C ASP A 66 16.94 6.24 12.53
N LYS A 67 18.13 6.32 11.90
CA LYS A 67 18.27 6.42 10.45
C LYS A 67 18.38 5.06 9.75
N SER A 68 18.57 3.99 10.52
CA SER A 68 18.79 2.63 10.03
C SER A 68 17.51 1.88 9.68
N MET A 69 16.33 2.46 10.00
CA MET A 69 15.03 1.91 9.62
C MET A 69 14.96 1.54 8.14
N VAL A 70 14.35 0.40 7.84
CA VAL A 70 14.18 -0.11 6.48
C VAL A 70 12.70 -0.19 6.14
N ILE A 71 12.31 0.39 5.01
CA ILE A 71 10.99 0.17 4.41
C ILE A 71 11.13 -1.00 3.43
N GLY A 72 10.41 -2.09 3.67
CA GLY A 72 10.55 -3.31 2.90
C GLY A 72 9.25 -4.09 2.77
N ASP A 73 9.33 -5.24 2.09
CA ASP A 73 8.25 -6.22 1.93
C ASP A 73 6.91 -5.66 1.39
N ILE A 74 7.00 -4.59 0.57
CA ILE A 74 5.83 -3.99 -0.09
C ILE A 74 5.32 -4.96 -1.15
N LYS A 75 4.13 -5.52 -0.91
CA LYS A 75 3.54 -6.55 -1.74
C LYS A 75 2.02 -6.52 -1.75
N LEU A 76 1.44 -6.99 -2.86
CA LEU A 76 0.00 -7.18 -2.98
C LEU A 76 -0.42 -8.47 -2.29
N LEU A 77 -1.30 -8.38 -1.28
CA LEU A 77 -1.82 -9.54 -0.54
C LEU A 77 -3.04 -10.16 -1.22
N LYS A 78 -3.94 -9.30 -1.71
CA LYS A 78 -5.21 -9.72 -2.30
C LYS A 78 -5.66 -8.72 -3.36
N LYS A 79 -6.25 -9.24 -4.42
CA LYS A 79 -7.02 -8.48 -5.41
C LYS A 79 -8.27 -9.28 -5.77
N SER A 80 -9.41 -8.62 -5.92
CA SER A 80 -10.61 -9.22 -6.48
C SER A 80 -11.21 -8.35 -7.57
N GLY A 81 -11.85 -8.96 -8.56
CA GLY A 81 -12.53 -8.27 -9.65
C GLY A 81 -11.69 -8.15 -10.93
N GLY A 82 -12.34 -7.72 -12.01
CA GLY A 82 -11.79 -7.74 -13.36
C GLY A 82 -11.77 -9.15 -13.98
N LYS A 83 -11.33 -9.23 -15.24
CA LYS A 83 -11.33 -10.51 -16.00
C LYS A 83 -10.42 -11.57 -15.39
N SER A 84 -9.37 -11.17 -14.68
CA SER A 84 -8.39 -12.06 -14.07
C SER A 84 -8.89 -12.75 -12.79
N GLY A 85 -10.06 -12.38 -12.28
CA GLY A 85 -10.64 -12.98 -11.08
C GLY A 85 -9.95 -12.54 -9.78
N THR A 86 -10.04 -13.40 -8.75
CA THR A 86 -9.48 -13.13 -7.43
C THR A 86 -8.06 -13.69 -7.34
N TYR A 87 -7.11 -12.83 -6.99
CA TYR A 87 -5.77 -13.18 -6.58
C TYR A 87 -5.65 -13.11 -5.06
N ILE A 88 -5.08 -14.14 -4.46
CA ILE A 88 -4.67 -14.18 -3.06
C ILE A 88 -3.22 -14.66 -3.07
N ARG A 89 -2.35 -13.91 -2.41
CA ARG A 89 -0.94 -14.29 -2.30
C ARG A 89 -0.82 -15.55 -1.44
N ALA A 90 -0.12 -16.55 -1.96
CA ALA A 90 0.28 -17.71 -1.17
C ALA A 90 1.42 -17.33 -0.21
N GLU A 91 1.43 -17.93 0.97
CA GLU A 91 2.50 -17.76 1.98
C GLU A 91 3.88 -18.16 1.43
#